data_AF-A0A5E4Y7C0-F1
#
_entry.id   AF-A0A5E4Y7C0-F1
#
_cell.length_a   1.000
_cell.length_b   1.000
_cell.length_c   1.000
_cell.angle_alpha   90.00
_cell.angle_beta   90.00
_cell.angle_gamma   90.00
#
_symmetry.space_group_name_H-M   'P 1'
#
loop_
_entity.id
_entity.type
_entity.pdbx_description
1 polymer ?
#
loop_
_entity_poly.entity_id
_entity_poly.type
_entity_poly.pdbx_seq_one_letter_code
_entity_poly.pdbx_strand_id
1 'polypeptide(L)'
;MASSTPSAPLSLPPTLSGHFACALSEETIQTCRDAESEKALMSAWGQVKDFFLGTHKEAAQRALFRLAHPKTMDEQVGAFAALLRYVAPEDMHRLQWHISSHEVIGFQVGDPVFSPAHDVVDYMKHTTWMDFEDSCHLLLSLRFDGHHVLTGGDHFGLPLYDLTNAPHCAMTVGRCQRQLSAMPTLLDALQIMRLHRDDEIPGLSARVRAAINALMIEINGTRIPVSSEIGRNAEQLCKLATTLKDRY
;
A
#
# COMPACT_ATOMS: atom_id res chain seq x y z
N MET A 1 -0.77 -64.90 34.11
CA MET A 1 -1.48 -63.78 34.76
C MET A 1 -0.59 -62.56 34.71
N ALA A 2 -1.09 -61.48 34.09
CA ALA A 2 -0.62 -60.08 34.08
C ALA A 2 0.84 -59.77 33.68
N SER A 3 1.20 -58.66 33.03
CA SER A 3 0.55 -57.68 32.17
C SER A 3 1.69 -56.74 31.79
N SER A 4 1.99 -56.59 30.51
CA SER A 4 3.00 -55.67 29.98
C SER A 4 2.50 -54.23 30.04
N THR A 5 3.36 -53.27 30.36
CA THR A 5 3.35 -51.92 29.78
C THR A 5 4.63 -51.16 30.17
N PRO A 6 5.48 -50.81 29.21
CA PRO A 6 6.22 -49.56 29.25
C PRO A 6 5.62 -48.58 28.21
N SER A 7 5.37 -47.38 28.68
CA SER A 7 4.73 -46.27 27.98
C SER A 7 5.44 -45.90 26.69
N ALA A 8 4.67 -45.77 25.60
CA ALA A 8 5.13 -45.21 24.34
C ALA A 8 5.41 -43.70 24.49
N PRO A 9 6.42 -43.15 23.79
CA PRO A 9 6.60 -41.71 23.70
C PRO A 9 5.46 -41.10 22.86
N LEU A 10 4.81 -40.08 23.41
CA LEU A 10 3.83 -39.26 22.72
C LEU A 10 4.50 -38.52 21.55
N SER A 11 4.27 -39.02 20.34
CA SER A 11 4.58 -38.31 19.10
C SER A 11 3.77 -37.02 19.04
N LEU A 12 4.44 -35.88 19.17
CA LEU A 12 3.88 -34.57 18.85
C LEU A 12 3.47 -34.56 17.37
N PRO A 13 2.30 -34.01 17.01
CA PRO A 13 1.92 -33.88 15.61
C PRO A 13 2.89 -32.92 14.91
N PRO A 14 3.23 -33.18 13.63
CA PRO A 14 4.10 -32.28 12.87
C PRO A 14 3.41 -30.92 12.75
N THR A 15 4.05 -29.89 13.29
CA THR A 15 3.73 -28.50 12.98
C THR A 15 4.00 -28.29 11.50
N LEU A 16 2.91 -28.25 10.71
CA LEU A 16 2.91 -27.76 9.33
C LEU A 16 3.21 -26.26 9.32
N SER A 17 4.46 -25.90 9.59
CA SER A 17 4.99 -24.57 9.28
C SER A 17 5.38 -24.58 7.80
N GLY A 18 4.37 -24.54 6.94
CA GLY A 18 4.52 -24.34 5.51
C GLY A 18 4.74 -22.87 5.21
N HIS A 19 5.87 -22.30 5.64
CA HIS A 19 6.35 -21.04 5.06
C HIS A 19 7.02 -21.35 3.73
N PHE A 20 6.21 -21.54 2.69
CA PHE A 20 6.72 -21.38 1.34
C PHE A 20 6.83 -19.87 1.11
N ALA A 21 8.04 -19.34 1.26
CA ALA A 21 8.42 -18.08 0.62
C ALA A 21 8.30 -18.32 -0.89
N CYS A 22 7.12 -18.07 -1.44
CA CYS A 22 6.88 -18.14 -2.87
C CYS A 22 7.49 -16.88 -3.49
N ALA A 23 8.80 -16.92 -3.72
CA ALA A 23 9.46 -15.97 -4.62
C ALA A 23 9.07 -16.37 -6.04
N LEU A 24 8.41 -15.46 -6.75
CA LEU A 24 7.93 -15.62 -8.10
C LEU A 24 9.14 -15.59 -9.04
N SER A 25 9.19 -16.54 -9.97
CA SER A 25 10.22 -16.53 -11.01
C SER A 25 9.99 -15.37 -11.98
N GLU A 26 11.07 -14.75 -12.46
CA GLU A 26 11.08 -13.65 -13.42
C GLU A 26 10.29 -13.98 -14.71
N GLU A 27 10.26 -15.26 -15.10
CA GLU A 27 9.50 -15.78 -16.23
C GLU A 27 7.97 -15.70 -16.03
N THR A 28 7.50 -15.83 -14.79
CA THR A 28 6.07 -15.70 -14.45
C THR A 28 5.62 -14.24 -14.38
N ILE A 29 6.51 -13.34 -13.95
CA ILE A 29 6.31 -11.88 -14.00
C ILE A 29 6.11 -11.44 -15.45
N GLN A 30 6.96 -11.94 -16.35
CA GLN A 30 6.84 -11.68 -17.79
C GLN A 30 5.54 -12.27 -18.36
N THR A 31 5.11 -13.45 -17.89
CA THR A 31 3.85 -14.07 -18.30
C THR A 31 2.62 -13.27 -17.86
N CYS A 32 2.61 -12.65 -16.67
CA CYS A 32 1.54 -11.72 -16.25
C CYS A 32 1.45 -10.50 -17.17
N ARG A 33 2.62 -9.97 -17.55
CA ARG A 33 2.78 -8.75 -18.34
C ARG A 33 2.39 -8.96 -19.80
N ASP A 34 2.68 -10.14 -20.33
CA ASP A 34 2.42 -10.51 -21.72
C ASP A 34 1.12 -11.32 -21.88
N ALA A 35 0.32 -11.47 -20.80
CA ALA A 35 -0.91 -12.24 -20.81
C ALA A 35 -2.02 -11.55 -21.61
N GLU A 36 -2.04 -11.72 -22.93
CA GLU A 36 -3.08 -11.18 -23.84
C GLU A 36 -4.52 -11.66 -23.52
N SER A 37 -4.70 -12.61 -22.60
CA SER A 37 -6.01 -13.13 -22.20
C SER A 37 -6.10 -13.44 -20.70
N GLU A 38 -7.31 -13.32 -20.15
CA GLU A 38 -7.66 -13.66 -18.76
C GLU A 38 -7.21 -15.09 -18.39
N LYS A 39 -7.22 -16.02 -19.36
CA LYS A 39 -6.81 -17.41 -19.18
C LYS A 39 -5.30 -17.59 -18.95
N ALA A 40 -4.45 -16.72 -19.49
CA ALA A 40 -3.00 -16.73 -19.24
C ALA A 40 -2.68 -16.12 -17.86
N LEU A 41 -3.42 -15.09 -17.46
CA LEU A 41 -3.35 -14.50 -16.12
C LEU A 41 -3.72 -15.51 -15.02
N MET A 42 -4.59 -16.48 -15.32
CA MET A 42 -4.98 -17.56 -14.39
C MET A 42 -3.81 -18.50 -14.01
N SER A 43 -2.76 -18.57 -14.83
CA SER A 43 -1.53 -19.30 -14.47
C SER A 43 -0.75 -18.59 -13.37
N ALA A 44 -0.64 -17.26 -13.46
CA ALA A 44 -0.01 -16.42 -12.45
C ALA A 44 -0.86 -16.23 -11.19
N TRP A 45 -2.19 -16.25 -11.34
CA TRP A 45 -3.13 -16.28 -10.22
C TRP A 45 -2.78 -17.40 -9.24
N GLY A 46 -2.35 -18.57 -9.73
CA GLY A 46 -1.95 -19.70 -8.90
C GLY A 46 -0.91 -19.38 -7.81
N GLN A 47 -0.08 -18.35 -8.02
CA GLN A 47 1.02 -17.99 -7.13
C GLN A 47 0.70 -16.81 -6.20
N VAL A 48 -0.20 -15.91 -6.62
CA VAL A 48 -0.64 -14.76 -5.80
C VAL A 48 -1.96 -15.02 -5.07
N LYS A 49 -2.70 -16.08 -5.42
CA LYS A 49 -4.02 -16.40 -4.85
C LYS A 49 -4.02 -16.49 -3.33
N ASP A 50 -2.93 -16.95 -2.73
CA ASP A 50 -2.84 -17.23 -1.30
C ASP A 50 -2.75 -15.92 -0.50
N PHE A 51 -2.41 -14.80 -1.15
CA PHE A 51 -2.43 -13.47 -0.55
C PHE A 51 -3.86 -12.94 -0.37
N PHE A 52 -4.82 -13.46 -1.14
CA PHE A 52 -6.18 -12.92 -1.16
C PHE A 52 -7.14 -13.79 -0.35
N LEU A 53 -8.07 -13.14 0.34
CA LEU A 53 -9.13 -13.82 1.06
C LEU A 53 -9.96 -14.66 0.09
N GLY A 54 -10.13 -15.95 0.39
CA GLY A 54 -10.80 -16.90 -0.51
C GLY A 54 -12.24 -16.49 -0.89
N THR A 55 -12.91 -15.70 -0.04
CA THR A 55 -14.25 -15.12 -0.29
C THR A 55 -14.27 -14.11 -1.44
N HIS A 56 -13.12 -13.52 -1.78
CA HIS A 56 -13.00 -12.47 -2.80
C HIS A 56 -12.23 -12.90 -4.05
N LYS A 57 -11.95 -14.19 -4.20
CA LYS A 57 -11.14 -14.75 -5.30
C LYS A 57 -11.51 -14.20 -6.68
N GLU A 58 -12.78 -14.27 -7.08
CA GLU A 58 -13.21 -13.81 -8.42
C GLU A 58 -13.14 -12.29 -8.59
N ALA A 59 -13.29 -11.52 -7.50
CA ALA A 59 -13.16 -10.08 -7.54
C ALA A 59 -11.68 -9.66 -7.64
N ALA A 60 -10.81 -10.32 -6.89
CA ALA A 60 -9.36 -10.13 -6.94
C ALA A 60 -8.77 -10.54 -8.29
N GLN A 61 -9.23 -11.63 -8.90
CA GLN A 61 -8.83 -12.01 -10.27
C GLN A 61 -9.15 -10.93 -11.29
N ARG A 62 -10.38 -10.39 -11.26
CA ARG A 62 -10.81 -9.32 -12.15
C ARG A 62 -10.03 -8.03 -11.92
N ALA A 63 -9.76 -7.69 -10.66
CA ALA A 63 -8.94 -6.53 -10.32
C ALA A 63 -7.50 -6.70 -10.80
N LEU A 64 -6.88 -7.87 -10.63
CA LEU A 64 -5.55 -8.17 -11.15
C LEU A 64 -5.49 -8.08 -12.68
N PHE A 65 -6.54 -8.57 -13.37
CA PHE A 65 -6.62 -8.46 -14.82
C PHE A 65 -6.68 -6.99 -15.29
N ARG A 66 -7.48 -6.15 -14.64
CA ARG A 66 -7.58 -4.71 -14.93
C ARG A 66 -6.30 -3.96 -14.57
N LEU A 67 -5.59 -4.38 -13.53
CA LEU A 67 -4.29 -3.83 -13.16
C LEU A 67 -3.24 -4.09 -14.25
N ALA A 68 -3.26 -5.28 -14.85
CA ALA A 68 -2.35 -5.69 -15.91
C ALA A 68 -2.71 -5.11 -17.29
N HIS A 69 -4.00 -4.89 -17.57
CA HIS A 69 -4.49 -4.38 -18.86
C HIS A 69 -5.37 -3.13 -18.69
N PRO A 70 -4.85 -2.05 -18.08
CA PRO A 70 -5.64 -0.85 -17.86
C PRO A 70 -5.89 -0.11 -19.17
N LYS A 71 -7.11 0.41 -19.36
CA LYS A 71 -7.37 1.39 -20.43
C LYS A 71 -6.94 2.79 -20.03
N THR A 72 -7.02 3.09 -18.74
CA THR A 72 -6.65 4.39 -18.15
C THR A 72 -5.99 4.17 -16.79
N MET A 73 -5.24 5.17 -16.34
CA MET A 73 -4.62 5.17 -15.02
C MET A 73 -5.69 5.16 -13.91
N ASP A 74 -6.86 5.75 -14.14
CA ASP A 74 -8.01 5.69 -13.23
C ASP A 74 -8.47 4.24 -13.00
N GLU A 75 -8.62 3.48 -14.10
CA GLU A 75 -8.95 2.05 -14.03
C GLU A 75 -7.85 1.26 -13.31
N GLN A 76 -6.58 1.60 -13.55
CA GLN A 76 -5.44 0.93 -12.93
C GLN A 76 -5.38 1.18 -11.41
N VAL A 77 -5.51 2.43 -10.98
CA VAL A 77 -5.52 2.82 -9.57
C VAL A 77 -6.73 2.21 -8.86
N GLY A 78 -7.92 2.27 -9.46
CA GLY A 78 -9.13 1.65 -8.91
C GLY A 78 -9.02 0.13 -8.80
N ALA A 79 -8.39 -0.53 -9.77
CA ALA A 79 -8.10 -1.95 -9.72
C ALA A 79 -7.12 -2.31 -8.60
N PHE A 80 -6.06 -1.52 -8.42
CA PHE A 80 -5.11 -1.72 -7.33
C PHE A 80 -5.74 -1.48 -5.96
N ALA A 81 -6.56 -0.43 -5.81
CA ALA A 81 -7.33 -0.17 -4.60
C ALA A 81 -8.26 -1.35 -4.26
N ALA A 82 -8.94 -1.92 -5.25
CA ALA A 82 -9.76 -3.11 -5.05
C ALA A 82 -8.94 -4.32 -4.57
N LEU A 83 -7.73 -4.54 -5.10
CA LEU A 83 -6.84 -5.61 -4.62
C LEU A 83 -6.45 -5.42 -3.15
N LEU A 84 -6.17 -4.19 -2.72
CA LEU A 84 -5.85 -3.86 -1.33
C LEU A 84 -7.01 -4.17 -0.37
N ARG A 85 -8.26 -4.20 -0.84
CA ARG A 85 -9.44 -4.60 -0.04
C ARG A 85 -9.59 -6.11 0.10
N TYR A 86 -9.02 -6.88 -0.82
CA TYR A 86 -9.20 -8.34 -0.89
C TYR A 86 -8.00 -9.11 -0.35
N VAL A 87 -6.86 -8.45 -0.19
CA VAL A 87 -5.65 -9.06 0.39
C VAL A 87 -5.88 -9.36 1.87
N ALA A 88 -5.35 -10.50 2.33
CA ALA A 88 -5.26 -10.80 3.74
C ALA A 88 -4.40 -9.74 4.44
N PRO A 89 -4.77 -9.28 5.65
CA PRO A 89 -4.02 -8.22 6.33
C PRO A 89 -2.52 -8.53 6.47
N GLU A 90 -2.15 -9.79 6.68
CA GLU A 90 -0.76 -10.24 6.84
C GLU A 90 0.06 -10.06 5.55
N ASP A 91 -0.58 -10.17 4.40
CA ASP A 91 0.04 -10.07 3.08
C ASP A 91 -0.07 -8.68 2.43
N MET A 92 -0.66 -7.70 3.13
CA MET A 92 -0.77 -6.31 2.65
C MET A 92 0.57 -5.72 2.19
N HIS A 93 1.67 -6.11 2.84
CA HIS A 93 3.02 -5.67 2.51
C HIS A 93 3.50 -6.09 1.10
N ARG A 94 2.84 -7.08 0.47
CA ARG A 94 3.14 -7.55 -0.89
C ARG A 94 2.52 -6.69 -1.98
N LEU A 95 1.58 -5.81 -1.62
CA LEU A 95 0.96 -4.88 -2.55
C LEU A 95 1.53 -3.48 -2.30
N GLN A 96 2.22 -2.92 -3.30
CA GLN A 96 2.90 -1.63 -3.14
C GLN A 96 2.68 -0.73 -4.35
N TRP A 97 2.43 0.55 -4.12
CA TRP A 97 2.44 1.56 -5.20
C TRP A 97 3.77 2.30 -5.16
N HIS A 98 4.56 2.18 -6.22
CA HIS A 98 5.90 2.77 -6.30
C HIS A 98 5.88 4.07 -7.11
N ILE A 99 6.46 5.11 -6.51
CA ILE A 99 6.69 6.42 -7.13
C ILE A 99 8.11 6.89 -6.82
N SER A 100 8.61 7.83 -7.61
CA SER A 100 9.81 8.60 -7.31
C SER A 100 9.47 10.09 -7.24
N SER A 101 10.49 10.96 -7.22
CA SER A 101 10.28 12.41 -7.23
C SER A 101 9.47 12.89 -8.45
N HIS A 102 9.64 12.26 -9.62
CA HIS A 102 9.14 12.79 -10.90
C HIS A 102 8.37 11.79 -11.75
N GLU A 103 8.26 10.53 -11.34
CA GLU A 103 7.57 9.50 -12.10
C GLU A 103 6.81 8.53 -11.21
N VAL A 104 5.71 8.01 -11.74
CA VAL A 104 5.07 6.81 -11.20
C VAL A 104 5.80 5.62 -11.78
N ILE A 105 6.35 4.76 -10.91
CA ILE A 105 7.11 3.57 -11.33
C ILE A 105 6.15 2.43 -11.67
N GLY A 106 5.10 2.25 -10.86
CA GLY A 106 4.08 1.23 -11.10
C GLY A 106 3.49 0.62 -9.83
N PHE A 107 2.75 -0.48 -10.02
CA PHE A 107 2.05 -1.19 -8.96
C PHE A 107 2.65 -2.58 -8.79
N GLN A 108 3.09 -2.91 -7.59
CA GLN A 108 3.64 -4.23 -7.26
C GLN A 108 2.57 -5.13 -6.64
N VAL A 109 2.49 -6.38 -7.06
CA VAL A 109 1.68 -7.43 -6.43
C VAL A 109 2.51 -8.70 -6.28
N GLY A 110 3.02 -8.95 -5.07
CA GLY A 110 4.06 -9.95 -4.86
C GLY A 110 5.39 -9.40 -5.38
N ASP A 111 5.95 -10.05 -6.39
CA ASP A 111 7.20 -9.62 -7.06
C ASP A 111 6.98 -8.87 -8.39
N PRO A 112 5.94 -9.17 -9.21
CA PRO A 112 5.64 -8.38 -10.41
C PRO A 112 5.40 -6.91 -10.10
N VAL A 113 5.99 -6.03 -10.91
CA VAL A 113 5.65 -4.61 -10.99
C VAL A 113 4.95 -4.35 -12.32
N PHE A 114 3.69 -3.93 -12.25
CA PHE A 114 2.88 -3.51 -13.38
C PHE A 114 3.19 -2.06 -13.73
N SER A 115 3.65 -1.82 -14.96
CA SER A 115 3.93 -0.48 -15.47
C SER A 115 2.67 0.40 -15.44
N PRO A 116 2.81 1.71 -15.21
CA PRO A 116 1.68 2.62 -15.20
C PRO A 116 1.02 2.69 -16.59
N ALA A 117 -0.28 2.99 -16.61
CA ALA A 117 -1.03 3.22 -17.84
C ALA A 117 -0.45 4.41 -18.64
N HIS A 118 -0.72 4.40 -19.95
CA HIS A 118 -0.14 5.36 -20.89
C HIS A 118 -0.52 6.84 -20.63
N ASP A 119 -1.66 7.07 -19.95
CA ASP A 119 -2.19 8.39 -19.60
C ASP A 119 -1.73 8.89 -18.22
N VAL A 120 -0.76 8.21 -17.58
CA VAL A 120 -0.30 8.53 -16.21
C VAL A 120 0.12 9.98 -16.01
N VAL A 121 0.81 10.58 -16.99
CA VAL A 121 1.28 11.98 -16.89
C VAL A 121 0.11 12.97 -16.82
N ASP A 122 -0.97 12.69 -17.53
CA ASP A 122 -2.16 13.54 -17.53
C ASP A 122 -3.04 13.23 -16.31
N TYR A 123 -3.15 11.96 -15.93
CA TYR A 123 -3.87 11.54 -14.73
C TYR A 123 -3.32 12.19 -13.45
N MET A 124 -1.99 12.19 -13.25
CA MET A 124 -1.38 12.74 -12.04
C MET A 124 -1.62 14.24 -11.87
N LYS A 125 -1.93 14.98 -12.94
CA LYS A 125 -2.27 16.41 -12.90
C LYS A 125 -3.72 16.70 -12.52
N HIS A 126 -4.56 15.67 -12.45
CA HIS A 126 -6.00 15.83 -12.26
C HIS A 126 -6.46 15.21 -10.95
N THR A 127 -7.34 15.90 -10.25
CA THR A 127 -8.00 15.33 -9.08
C THR A 127 -9.09 14.37 -9.53
N THR A 128 -8.95 13.10 -9.20
CA THR A 128 -9.97 12.09 -9.43
C THR A 128 -10.81 11.85 -8.17
N TRP A 129 -11.95 11.20 -8.37
CA TRP A 129 -12.80 10.79 -7.25
C TRP A 129 -12.31 9.45 -6.71
N MET A 130 -11.91 9.43 -5.44
CA MET A 130 -11.48 8.24 -4.73
C MET A 130 -12.24 8.14 -3.41
N ASP A 131 -12.60 6.91 -3.03
CA ASP A 131 -13.22 6.62 -1.75
C ASP A 131 -12.21 6.79 -0.59
N PHE A 132 -12.72 7.21 0.58
CA PHE A 132 -11.87 7.48 1.74
C PHE A 132 -11.14 6.23 2.26
N GLU A 133 -11.79 5.07 2.23
CA GLU A 133 -11.19 3.80 2.66
C GLU A 133 -10.04 3.42 1.70
N ASP A 134 -10.31 3.49 0.39
CA ASP A 134 -9.34 3.21 -0.66
C ASP A 134 -8.12 4.15 -0.56
N SER A 135 -8.32 5.45 -0.29
CA SER A 135 -7.23 6.39 -0.03
C SER A 135 -6.32 5.98 1.13
N CYS A 136 -6.91 5.44 2.21
CA CYS A 136 -6.14 5.02 3.38
C CYS A 136 -5.32 3.74 3.09
N HIS A 137 -5.91 2.79 2.37
CA HIS A 137 -5.20 1.59 1.91
C HIS A 137 -4.06 1.95 0.94
N LEU A 138 -4.32 2.83 -0.02
CA LEU A 138 -3.30 3.30 -0.96
C LEU A 138 -2.14 3.98 -0.24
N LEU A 139 -2.43 4.85 0.75
CA LEU A 139 -1.39 5.52 1.53
C LEU A 139 -0.48 4.52 2.28
N LEU A 140 -1.03 3.40 2.79
CA LEU A 140 -0.24 2.32 3.42
C LEU A 140 0.61 1.55 2.41
N SER A 141 0.11 1.38 1.18
CA SER A 141 0.85 0.72 0.10
C SER A 141 1.93 1.60 -0.53
N LEU A 142 1.89 2.93 -0.32
CA LEU A 142 2.71 3.88 -1.04
C LEU A 142 4.21 3.79 -0.67
N ARG A 143 5.04 3.73 -1.70
CA ARG A 143 6.51 3.68 -1.64
C ARG A 143 7.09 4.82 -2.46
N PHE A 144 7.97 5.60 -1.84
CA PHE A 144 8.75 6.65 -2.49
C PHE A 144 10.20 6.22 -2.54
N ASP A 145 10.78 6.11 -3.75
CA ASP A 145 12.13 5.59 -3.97
C ASP A 145 12.38 4.24 -3.23
N GLY A 146 11.37 3.37 -3.23
CA GLY A 146 11.41 2.05 -2.56
C GLY A 146 11.14 2.08 -1.05
N HIS A 147 11.01 3.26 -0.43
CA HIS A 147 10.77 3.41 1.01
C HIS A 147 9.30 3.69 1.32
N HIS A 148 8.76 3.08 2.38
CA HIS A 148 7.38 3.35 2.82
C HIS A 148 7.21 4.81 3.21
N VAL A 149 6.24 5.51 2.61
CA VAL A 149 6.08 6.96 2.82
C VAL A 149 5.88 7.35 4.30
N LEU A 150 5.08 6.58 5.05
CA LEU A 150 4.78 6.88 6.45
C LEU A 150 5.87 6.49 7.45
N THR A 151 6.86 5.67 7.09
CA THR A 151 7.88 5.18 8.04
C THR A 151 9.32 5.37 7.56
N GLY A 152 9.54 5.52 6.25
CA GLY A 152 10.85 5.65 5.62
C GLY A 152 11.24 7.09 5.25
N GLY A 153 10.53 8.09 5.79
CA GLY A 153 10.73 9.51 5.48
C GLY A 153 12.16 10.00 5.54
N ASP A 154 12.97 9.47 6.46
CA ASP A 154 14.37 9.84 6.63
C ASP A 154 15.24 9.51 5.41
N HIS A 155 14.88 8.48 4.64
CA HIS A 155 15.63 8.05 3.46
C HIS A 155 15.51 9.02 2.28
N PHE A 156 14.40 9.74 2.21
CA PHE A 156 14.13 10.72 1.14
C PHE A 156 14.00 12.15 1.68
N GLY A 157 14.42 12.40 2.92
CA GLY A 157 14.54 13.75 3.49
C GLY A 157 13.24 14.37 4.01
N LEU A 158 12.16 13.58 4.17
CA LEU A 158 10.88 14.00 4.73
C LEU A 158 10.66 13.35 6.12
N PRO A 159 11.35 13.82 7.19
CA PRO A 159 11.29 13.19 8.51
C PRO A 159 9.95 13.45 9.20
N LEU A 160 8.93 12.66 8.86
CA LEU A 160 7.58 12.78 9.44
C LEU A 160 7.59 12.53 10.96
N TYR A 161 8.53 11.73 11.46
CA TYR A 161 8.72 11.50 12.89
C TYR A 161 9.06 12.80 13.64
N ASP A 162 10.03 13.58 13.13
CA ASP A 162 10.41 14.87 13.72
C ASP A 162 9.23 15.85 13.73
N LEU A 163 8.47 15.85 12.63
CA LEU A 163 7.28 16.70 12.51
C LEU A 163 6.16 16.26 13.47
N THR A 164 5.99 14.97 13.68
CA THR A 164 5.06 14.41 14.66
C THR A 164 5.42 14.82 16.10
N ASN A 165 6.72 14.84 16.43
CA ASN A 165 7.19 15.19 17.79
C ASN A 165 7.26 16.70 18.03
N ALA A 166 7.46 17.50 16.99
CA ALA A 166 7.56 18.96 17.07
C ALA A 166 6.69 19.67 16.00
N PRO A 167 5.36 19.48 16.01
CA PRO A 167 4.47 19.96 14.95
C PRO A 167 4.37 21.49 14.87
N HIS A 168 4.76 22.20 15.92
CA HIS A 168 4.76 23.67 15.99
C HIS A 168 6.13 24.29 15.73
N CYS A 169 7.17 23.47 15.49
CA CYS A 169 8.50 23.97 15.16
C CYS A 169 8.50 24.49 13.72
N ALA A 170 8.49 25.82 13.54
CA ALA A 170 8.47 26.45 12.23
C ALA A 170 9.63 25.99 11.33
N MET A 171 10.80 25.71 11.90
CA MET A 171 11.96 25.19 11.17
C MET A 171 11.71 23.79 10.60
N THR A 172 11.15 22.89 11.42
CA THR A 172 10.82 21.51 11.01
C THR A 172 9.72 21.53 9.95
N VAL A 173 8.64 22.28 10.18
CA VAL A 173 7.54 22.44 9.23
C VAL A 173 8.05 23.00 7.90
N GLY A 174 8.82 24.10 7.93
CA GLY A 174 9.36 24.72 6.72
C GLY A 174 10.37 23.84 5.97
N ARG A 175 11.11 22.97 6.66
CA ARG A 175 11.96 21.95 6.02
C ARG A 175 11.11 20.91 5.30
N CYS A 176 10.12 20.31 5.98
CA CYS A 176 9.25 19.29 5.39
C CYS A 176 8.41 19.85 4.22
N GLN A 177 7.93 21.09 4.31
CA GLN A 177 7.22 21.76 3.22
C GLN A 177 8.09 21.93 1.98
N ARG A 178 9.34 22.42 2.15
CA ARG A 178 10.29 22.55 1.03
C ARG A 178 10.61 21.20 0.41
N GLN A 179 10.79 20.17 1.23
CA GLN A 179 11.10 18.83 0.75
C GLN A 179 9.91 18.25 -0.04
N LEU A 180 8.71 18.27 0.51
CA LEU A 180 7.52 17.74 -0.17
C LEU A 180 7.22 18.51 -1.45
N SER A 181 7.51 19.82 -1.49
CA SER A 181 7.38 20.63 -2.71
C SER A 181 8.35 20.20 -3.82
N ALA A 182 9.48 19.59 -3.47
CA ALA A 182 10.45 19.04 -4.43
C ALA A 182 10.08 17.62 -4.92
N MET A 183 8.96 17.06 -4.45
CA MET A 183 8.47 15.71 -4.77
C MET A 183 7.08 15.80 -5.42
N PRO A 184 6.97 16.37 -6.65
CA PRO A 184 5.69 16.59 -7.31
C PRO A 184 4.83 15.32 -7.35
N THR A 185 5.39 14.18 -7.73
CA THR A 185 4.62 12.94 -7.86
C THR A 185 4.06 12.44 -6.52
N LEU A 186 4.77 12.65 -5.41
CA LEU A 186 4.23 12.33 -4.08
C LEU A 186 3.08 13.28 -3.72
N LEU A 187 3.22 14.57 -4.00
CA LEU A 187 2.15 15.52 -3.75
C LEU A 187 0.91 15.21 -4.60
N ASP A 188 1.11 14.90 -5.88
CA ASP A 188 0.04 14.51 -6.81
C ASP A 188 -0.68 13.24 -6.33
N ALA A 189 0.08 12.23 -5.85
CA ALA A 189 -0.52 11.03 -5.26
C ALA A 189 -1.39 11.36 -4.03
N LEU A 190 -0.92 12.26 -3.16
CA LEU A 190 -1.71 12.77 -2.02
C LEU A 190 -2.94 13.55 -2.47
N GLN A 191 -2.89 14.18 -3.65
CA GLN A 191 -4.03 14.88 -4.25
C GLN A 191 -5.08 13.93 -4.82
N ILE A 192 -4.65 12.89 -5.55
CA ILE A 192 -5.51 11.80 -6.03
C ILE A 192 -6.23 11.12 -4.87
N MET A 193 -5.50 10.84 -3.77
CA MET A 193 -6.09 10.29 -2.54
C MET A 193 -6.94 11.31 -1.75
N ARG A 194 -7.04 12.56 -2.22
CA ARG A 194 -7.79 13.69 -1.61
C ARG A 194 -7.34 14.05 -0.19
N LEU A 195 -6.12 13.69 0.19
CA LEU A 195 -5.58 13.89 1.54
C LEU A 195 -5.16 15.33 1.84
N HIS A 196 -5.12 16.18 0.81
CA HIS A 196 -4.80 17.60 0.89
C HIS A 196 -5.99 18.49 1.32
N ARG A 197 -7.20 17.95 1.50
CA ARG A 197 -8.43 18.75 1.70
C ARG A 197 -8.83 18.95 3.17
N ASP A 198 -7.88 18.97 4.10
CA ASP A 198 -8.16 19.10 5.55
C ASP A 198 -8.79 20.45 5.93
N ASP A 199 -8.57 21.49 5.12
CA ASP A 199 -9.20 22.80 5.29
C ASP A 199 -10.63 22.86 4.75
N GLU A 200 -10.98 21.98 3.80
CA GLU A 200 -12.32 21.88 3.21
C GLU A 200 -13.19 20.81 3.90
N ILE A 201 -12.56 19.78 4.44
CA ILE A 201 -13.21 18.67 5.16
C ILE A 201 -12.71 18.71 6.61
N PRO A 202 -13.44 19.36 7.53
CA PRO A 202 -12.99 19.51 8.91
C PRO A 202 -12.63 18.18 9.57
N GLY A 203 -11.39 18.08 10.06
CA GLY A 203 -10.89 16.91 10.78
C GLY A 203 -10.52 15.72 9.88
N LEU A 204 -10.35 15.91 8.57
CA LEU A 204 -9.89 14.87 7.65
C LEU A 204 -8.57 14.24 8.13
N SER A 205 -7.56 15.03 8.46
CA SER A 205 -6.25 14.54 8.90
C SER A 205 -6.35 13.67 10.16
N ALA A 206 -7.21 14.05 11.12
CA ALA A 206 -7.49 13.26 12.31
C ALA A 206 -8.25 11.95 11.99
N ARG A 207 -9.17 11.97 11.02
CA ARG A 207 -9.87 10.78 10.52
C ARG A 207 -8.93 9.81 9.80
N VAL A 208 -8.02 10.33 8.96
CA VAL A 208 -6.98 9.54 8.30
C VAL A 208 -6.12 8.84 9.35
N ARG A 209 -5.64 9.56 10.38
CA ARG A 209 -4.92 8.94 11.50
C ARG A 209 -5.70 7.78 12.12
N ALA A 210 -6.98 7.99 12.43
CA ALA A 210 -7.81 6.97 13.08
C ALA A 210 -7.98 5.74 12.17
N ALA A 211 -8.24 5.93 10.88
CA ALA A 211 -8.37 4.86 9.90
C ALA A 211 -7.08 4.08 9.72
N ILE A 212 -5.94 4.76 9.57
CA ILE A 212 -4.62 4.14 9.46
C ILE A 212 -4.29 3.33 10.73
N ASN A 213 -4.58 3.87 11.92
CA ASN A 213 -4.39 3.13 13.17
C ASN A 213 -5.24 1.85 13.21
N ALA A 214 -6.50 1.91 12.77
CA ALA A 214 -7.38 0.74 12.72
C ALA A 214 -6.84 -0.33 11.74
N LEU A 215 -6.48 0.07 10.53
CA LEU A 215 -5.88 -0.82 9.53
C LEU A 215 -4.57 -1.45 10.03
N MET A 216 -3.71 -0.68 10.69
CA MET A 216 -2.47 -1.21 11.25
C MET A 216 -2.71 -2.21 12.40
N ILE A 217 -3.80 -2.06 13.17
CA ILE A 217 -4.18 -3.02 14.22
C ILE A 217 -4.64 -4.34 13.58
N GLU A 218 -5.40 -4.26 12.48
CA GLU A 218 -5.83 -5.41 11.70
C GLU A 218 -4.64 -6.15 11.07
N ILE A 219 -3.68 -5.42 10.49
CA ILE A 219 -2.49 -5.98 9.83
C ILE A 219 -1.52 -6.62 10.83
N ASN A 220 -1.20 -5.96 11.95
CA ASN A 220 -0.10 -6.37 12.84
C ASN A 220 -0.54 -7.13 14.09
N GLY A 221 -1.84 -7.33 14.33
CA GLY A 221 -2.35 -8.01 15.52
C GLY A 221 -1.86 -7.34 16.82
N THR A 222 -2.57 -6.30 17.28
CA THR A 222 -2.48 -5.73 18.65
C THR A 222 -1.18 -5.05 19.12
N ARG A 223 -0.20 -4.73 18.25
CA ARG A 223 0.94 -3.86 18.67
C ARG A 223 0.59 -2.37 18.58
N ILE A 224 -0.06 -1.86 19.63
CA ILE A 224 -0.53 -0.46 19.80
C ILE A 224 0.58 0.63 19.65
N PRO A 225 1.87 0.43 20.00
CA PRO A 225 2.85 1.53 19.93
C PRO A 225 3.19 1.97 18.50
N VAL A 226 3.35 0.99 17.59
CA VAL A 226 3.79 1.24 16.21
C VAL A 226 2.65 1.77 15.34
N SER A 227 1.41 1.30 15.57
CA SER A 227 0.24 1.82 14.85
C SER A 227 0.04 3.30 15.11
N SER A 228 0.15 3.73 16.38
CA SER A 228 -0.02 5.14 16.78
C SER A 228 0.96 6.10 16.10
N GLU A 229 2.20 5.67 15.85
CA GLU A 229 3.19 6.49 15.16
C GLU A 229 2.86 6.65 13.67
N ILE A 230 2.58 5.56 12.98
CA ILE A 230 2.25 5.57 11.55
C ILE A 230 1.02 6.44 11.27
N GLY A 231 -0.02 6.33 12.10
CA GLY A 231 -1.20 7.21 11.97
C GLY A 231 -0.90 8.68 12.23
N ARG A 232 0.00 9.02 13.16
CA ARG A 232 0.42 10.42 13.38
C ARG A 232 1.23 10.95 12.20
N ASN A 233 2.12 10.13 11.63
CA ASN A 233 2.85 10.50 10.42
C ASN A 233 1.88 10.75 9.25
N ALA A 234 0.82 9.94 9.12
CA ALA A 234 -0.23 10.16 8.13
C ALA A 234 -0.98 11.48 8.37
N GLU A 235 -1.32 11.81 9.63
CA GLU A 235 -1.93 13.10 9.99
C GLU A 235 -1.06 14.29 9.56
N GLN A 236 0.25 14.24 9.88
CA GLN A 236 1.18 15.30 9.55
C GLN A 236 1.38 15.43 8.04
N LEU A 237 1.43 14.32 7.31
CA LEU A 237 1.55 14.32 5.86
C LEU A 237 0.31 14.96 5.20
N CYS A 238 -0.90 14.67 5.69
CA CYS A 238 -2.13 15.33 5.21
C CYS A 238 -2.06 16.84 5.43
N LYS A 239 -1.66 17.28 6.63
CA LYS A 239 -1.52 18.71 6.95
C LYS A 239 -0.49 19.40 6.06
N LEU A 240 0.66 18.75 5.81
CA LEU A 240 1.66 19.27 4.86
C LEU A 240 1.08 19.40 3.45
N ALA A 241 0.40 18.36 2.94
CA ALA A 241 -0.22 18.39 1.63
C ALA A 241 -1.26 19.52 1.51
N THR A 242 -2.08 19.74 2.54
CA THR A 242 -3.03 20.88 2.59
C THR A 242 -2.32 22.22 2.48
N THR A 243 -1.17 22.41 3.15
CA THR A 243 -0.41 23.67 3.04
C THR A 243 0.24 23.89 1.67
N LEU A 244 0.31 22.86 0.82
CA LEU A 244 0.98 22.90 -0.47
C LEU A 244 0.01 22.77 -1.66
N LYS A 245 -1.29 22.58 -1.42
CA LYS A 245 -2.27 22.30 -2.48
C LYS A 245 -2.40 23.42 -3.53
N ASP A 246 -2.14 24.67 -3.14
CA ASP A 246 -2.25 25.85 -4.00
C ASP A 246 -0.91 26.27 -4.63
N ARG A 247 0.16 25.48 -4.47
CA ARG A 247 1.49 25.80 -5.02
C ARG A 247 1.73 25.23 -6.42
N TYR A 248 0.69 24.66 -7.03
CA TYR A 248 0.65 24.19 -8.41
C TYR A 248 -0.45 24.92 -9.18
#